data_AF-J3E6Q5-F1
#
_entry.id   AF-J3E6Q5-F1
#
_cell.length_a   1.000
_cell.length_b   1.000
_cell.length_c   1.000
_cell.angle_alpha   90.00
_cell.angle_beta   90.00
_cell.angle_gamma   90.00
#
_symmetry.space_group_name_H-M   'P 1'
#
loop_
_entity.id
_entity.type
_entity.pdbx_description
1 polymer ?
#
loop_
_entity_poly.entity_id
_entity_poly.type
_entity_poly.pdbx_seq_one_letter_code
_entity_poly.pdbx_strand_id
1 'polypeptide(L)'
;MAEALGQKTYIPKLLDKYLPKPIRQFYLSRWIRTFQLGIIFECFKESEYLLDVMNIDTLGELETFIKHHRLSPLPPQLNLKNWLPANERNDGGAVVKGIIPVCPMLCTLLITMAPIFREWQSKGHTLSEKYLNWALNGEYLTHAIALYERGEIEVVSEEVASIFRKSDYSIPLAAKLRLMIEDDEEGLLYA
;
A
#
# COMPACT_ATOMS: atom_id res chain seq x y z
N MET A 1 15.41 -1.20 26.97
CA MET A 1 16.32 -0.32 26.18
C MET A 1 17.30 0.46 27.06
N ALA A 2 16.87 1.04 28.19
CA ALA A 2 17.78 1.70 29.14
C ALA A 2 18.85 0.73 29.71
N GLU A 3 18.45 -0.46 30.12
CA GLU A 3 19.35 -1.49 30.68
C GLU A 3 20.39 -2.00 29.66
N ALA A 4 19.99 -2.22 28.41
CA ALA A 4 20.88 -2.61 27.30
C ALA A 4 21.92 -1.52 26.94
N LEU A 5 21.66 -0.26 27.31
CA LEU A 5 22.58 0.87 27.17
C LEU A 5 23.36 1.15 28.48
N GLY A 6 23.24 0.27 29.48
CA GLY A 6 23.94 0.38 30.77
C GLY A 6 23.36 1.43 31.71
N GLN A 7 22.08 1.80 31.57
CA GLN A 7 21.48 2.93 32.27
C GLN A 7 20.40 2.52 33.27
N LYS A 8 20.40 3.18 34.44
CA LYS A 8 19.36 3.04 35.48
C LYS A 8 18.03 3.71 35.10
N THR A 9 18.04 4.71 34.23
CA THR A 9 16.85 5.48 33.84
C THR A 9 16.80 5.69 32.32
N TYR A 10 15.60 5.74 31.75
CA TYR A 10 15.40 5.93 30.33
C TYR A 10 15.52 7.43 29.97
N ILE A 11 16.57 7.78 29.22
CA ILE A 11 16.82 9.16 28.76
C ILE A 11 16.72 9.19 27.22
N PRO A 12 15.64 9.72 26.61
CA PRO A 12 15.41 9.65 25.17
C PRO A 12 16.49 10.35 24.33
N LYS A 13 17.00 11.49 24.80
CA LYS A 13 18.04 12.29 24.10
C LYS A 13 19.43 11.64 24.12
N LEU A 14 19.60 10.53 24.82
CA LEU A 14 20.90 9.91 24.99
C LEU A 14 21.27 8.97 23.85
N LEU A 15 20.26 8.39 23.20
CA LEU A 15 20.44 7.63 21.96
C LEU A 15 21.09 8.50 20.87
N ASP A 16 20.85 9.82 20.89
CA ASP A 16 21.49 10.79 20.02
C ASP A 16 22.99 10.95 20.25
N LYS A 17 23.46 10.70 21.47
CA LYS A 17 24.89 10.76 21.81
C LYS A 17 25.62 9.46 21.50
N TYR A 18 24.98 8.32 21.76
CA TYR A 18 25.60 7.00 21.54
C TYR A 18 25.53 6.54 20.09
N LEU A 19 24.48 6.91 19.37
CA LEU A 19 24.26 6.49 17.99
C LEU A 19 24.10 7.71 17.09
N PRO A 20 25.15 8.09 16.33
CA PRO A 20 25.08 9.16 15.35
C PRO A 20 23.88 9.02 14.42
N LYS A 21 23.26 10.16 14.09
CA LYS A 21 22.08 10.22 13.22
C LYS A 21 22.25 9.43 11.90
N PRO A 22 23.40 9.49 11.19
CA PRO A 22 23.58 8.74 9.94
C PRO A 22 23.50 7.22 10.15
N ILE A 23 24.10 6.70 11.21
CA ILE A 23 24.09 5.26 11.52
C ILE A 23 22.67 4.80 11.85
N ARG A 24 21.92 5.63 12.59
CA ARG A 24 20.52 5.34 12.91
C ARG A 24 19.64 5.32 11.68
N GLN A 25 19.81 6.29 10.78
CA GLN A 25 19.12 6.31 9.50
C GLN A 25 19.46 5.07 8.67
N PHE A 26 20.72 4.65 8.62
CA PHE A 26 21.11 3.42 7.93
C PHE A 26 20.36 2.18 8.47
N TYR A 27 20.33 1.99 9.79
CA TYR A 27 19.60 0.86 10.37
C TYR A 27 18.09 0.96 10.12
N LEU A 28 17.48 2.13 10.33
CA LEU A 28 16.04 2.31 10.10
C LEU A 28 15.67 2.05 8.63
N SER A 29 16.44 2.58 7.68
CA SER A 29 16.24 2.32 6.25
C SER A 29 16.38 0.85 5.91
N ARG A 30 17.35 0.15 6.51
CA ARG A 30 17.50 -1.31 6.36
C ARG A 30 16.26 -2.06 6.87
N TRP A 31 15.77 -1.71 8.05
CA TRP A 31 14.56 -2.31 8.63
C TRP A 31 13.33 -2.08 7.73
N ILE A 32 13.16 -0.86 7.22
CA ILE A 32 12.07 -0.53 6.29
C ILE A 32 12.17 -1.37 5.02
N ARG A 33 13.37 -1.49 4.42
CA ARG A 33 13.59 -2.30 3.22
C ARG A 33 13.28 -3.78 3.46
N THR A 34 13.74 -4.33 4.58
CA THR A 34 13.45 -5.73 4.96
C THR A 34 11.96 -5.96 5.13
N PHE A 35 11.25 -5.03 5.76
CA PHE A 35 9.79 -5.11 5.92
C PHE A 35 9.06 -5.07 4.57
N GLN A 36 9.44 -4.13 3.69
CA GLN A 36 8.88 -4.03 2.34
C GLN A 36 9.13 -5.28 1.50
N LEU A 37 10.34 -5.86 1.56
CA LEU A 37 10.65 -7.14 0.92
C LEU A 37 9.78 -8.28 1.47
N GLY A 38 9.45 -8.26 2.76
CA GLY A 38 8.53 -9.22 3.35
C GLY A 38 7.11 -9.12 2.78
N ILE A 39 6.63 -7.91 2.51
CA ILE A 39 5.32 -7.68 1.86
C ILE A 39 5.36 -8.19 0.43
N ILE A 40 6.39 -7.82 -0.33
CA ILE A 40 6.59 -8.28 -1.71
C ILE A 40 6.60 -9.82 -1.76
N PHE A 41 7.35 -10.46 -0.86
CA PHE A 41 7.36 -11.91 -0.75
C PHE A 41 5.95 -12.50 -0.56
N GLU A 42 5.16 -11.99 0.39
CA GLU A 42 3.80 -12.51 0.61
C GLU A 42 2.87 -12.27 -0.59
N CYS A 43 3.06 -11.19 -1.34
CA CYS A 43 2.30 -10.91 -2.55
C CYS A 43 2.69 -11.81 -3.73
N PHE A 44 3.98 -12.15 -3.86
CA PHE A 44 4.54 -12.86 -5.02
C PHE A 44 4.88 -14.33 -4.74
N LYS A 45 4.60 -14.88 -3.54
CA LYS A 45 5.01 -16.26 -3.18
C LYS A 45 4.47 -17.35 -4.11
N GLU A 46 3.39 -17.08 -4.83
CA GLU A 46 2.77 -17.99 -5.82
C GLU A 46 3.10 -17.59 -7.27
N SER A 47 3.86 -16.51 -7.48
CA SER A 47 4.22 -15.97 -8.79
C SER A 47 5.58 -16.48 -9.23
N GLU A 48 5.72 -16.77 -10.52
CA GLU A 48 6.99 -17.17 -11.14
C GLU A 48 8.04 -16.05 -11.08
N TYR A 49 7.62 -14.79 -10.97
CA TYR A 49 8.50 -13.61 -10.91
C TYR A 49 9.02 -13.28 -9.51
N LEU A 50 8.82 -14.16 -8.51
CA LEU A 50 9.20 -13.89 -7.12
C LEU A 50 10.68 -13.51 -6.98
N LEU A 51 11.58 -14.27 -7.62
CA LEU A 51 13.03 -14.07 -7.52
C LEU A 51 13.45 -12.74 -8.15
N ASP A 52 12.86 -12.40 -9.30
CA ASP A 52 13.14 -11.15 -10.03
C ASP A 52 12.70 -9.93 -9.21
N VAL A 53 11.49 -9.96 -8.65
CA VAL A 53 10.94 -8.83 -7.89
C VAL A 53 11.65 -8.66 -6.54
N MET A 54 12.09 -9.76 -5.93
CA MET A 54 12.90 -9.71 -4.72
C MET A 54 14.37 -9.35 -4.97
N ASN A 55 14.81 -9.34 -6.23
CA ASN A 55 16.20 -9.16 -6.63
C ASN A 55 17.12 -10.16 -5.89
N ILE A 56 16.74 -11.43 -5.92
CA ILE A 56 17.44 -12.57 -5.32
C ILE A 56 17.77 -13.57 -6.43
N ASP A 57 19.05 -13.92 -6.56
CA ASP A 57 19.51 -14.77 -7.66
C ASP A 57 19.39 -16.27 -7.35
N THR A 58 19.32 -16.66 -6.07
CA THR A 58 19.34 -18.07 -5.65
C THR A 58 18.25 -18.42 -4.63
N LEU A 59 17.75 -19.66 -4.72
CA LEU A 59 16.76 -20.18 -3.78
C LEU A 59 17.28 -20.23 -2.33
N GLY A 60 18.59 -20.48 -2.14
CA GLY A 60 19.20 -20.52 -0.81
C GLY A 60 19.22 -19.15 -0.11
N GLU A 61 19.37 -18.08 -0.87
CA GLU A 61 19.23 -16.70 -0.34
C GLU A 61 17.79 -16.41 0.04
N LEU A 62 16.82 -16.88 -0.74
CA LEU A 62 15.40 -16.77 -0.42
C LEU A 62 15.05 -17.51 0.88
N GLU A 63 15.52 -18.75 1.04
CA GLU A 63 15.34 -19.51 2.29
C GLU A 63 15.95 -18.79 3.50
N THR A 64 17.14 -18.23 3.31
CA THR A 64 17.81 -17.44 4.35
C THR A 64 17.01 -16.19 4.69
N PHE A 65 16.43 -15.51 3.71
CA PHE A 65 15.55 -14.37 3.93
C PHE A 65 14.29 -14.78 4.71
N ILE A 66 13.59 -15.84 4.28
CA ILE A 66 12.38 -16.33 4.97
C ILE A 66 12.69 -16.68 6.42
N LYS A 67 13.81 -17.36 6.68
CA LYS A 67 14.19 -17.77 8.03
C LYS A 67 14.37 -16.59 8.99
N HIS A 68 14.91 -15.47 8.52
CA HIS A 68 15.28 -14.33 9.39
C HIS A 68 14.29 -13.16 9.33
N HIS A 69 13.52 -13.04 8.24
CA HIS A 69 12.79 -11.82 7.89
C HIS A 69 11.34 -12.06 7.46
N ARG A 70 10.84 -13.30 7.54
CA ARG A 70 9.43 -13.58 7.27
C ARG A 70 8.54 -12.76 8.19
N LEU A 71 7.52 -12.14 7.60
CA LEU A 71 6.45 -11.47 8.33
C LEU A 71 5.75 -12.50 9.21
N SER A 72 5.98 -12.41 10.52
CA SER A 72 5.28 -13.23 11.50
C SER A 72 3.90 -12.62 11.77
N PRO A 73 2.90 -13.43 12.16
CA PRO A 73 1.63 -12.90 12.64
C PRO A 73 1.90 -11.90 13.77
N LEU A 74 1.12 -10.81 13.79
CA LEU A 74 1.23 -9.81 14.83
C LEU A 74 1.16 -10.50 16.20
N PRO A 75 2.06 -10.16 17.14
CA PRO A 75 1.99 -10.73 18.48
C PRO A 75 0.61 -10.45 19.09
N PRO A 76 0.05 -11.36 19.90
CA PRO A 76 -1.34 -11.29 20.34
C PRO A 76 -1.69 -9.99 21.10
N GLN A 77 -0.69 -9.31 21.66
CA GLN A 77 -0.81 -8.01 22.32
C GLN A 77 -1.10 -6.87 21.33
N LEU A 78 -0.72 -7.01 20.06
CA LEU A 78 -0.96 -6.05 18.96
C LEU A 78 -2.21 -6.40 18.12
N ASN A 79 -3.13 -7.22 18.66
CA ASN A 79 -4.39 -7.51 17.99
C ASN A 79 -5.19 -6.21 17.79
N LEU A 80 -5.65 -5.95 16.55
CA LEU A 80 -6.45 -4.78 16.19
C LEU A 80 -7.68 -4.59 17.10
N LYS A 81 -8.28 -5.68 17.61
CA LYS A 81 -9.39 -5.63 18.57
C LYS A 81 -9.06 -4.83 19.85
N ASN A 82 -7.80 -4.82 20.26
CA ASN A 82 -7.35 -4.08 21.44
C ASN A 82 -7.11 -2.59 21.16
N TRP A 83 -6.84 -2.24 19.90
CA TRP A 83 -6.60 -0.85 19.46
C TRP A 83 -7.86 -0.14 18.95
N LEU A 84 -8.93 -0.88 18.67
CA LEU A 84 -10.24 -0.31 18.35
C LEU A 84 -10.81 0.42 19.60
N PRO A 85 -11.35 1.64 19.43
CA PRO A 85 -12.00 2.38 20.51
C PRO A 85 -13.17 1.56 21.08
N ALA A 86 -13.47 1.71 22.37
CA ALA A 86 -14.33 0.80 23.12
C ALA A 86 -15.75 0.60 22.54
N ASN A 87 -16.22 1.57 21.76
CA ASN A 87 -17.48 1.55 21.01
C ASN A 87 -17.49 0.63 19.77
N GLU A 88 -16.33 0.31 19.19
CA GLU A 88 -16.16 -0.57 18.02
C GLU A 88 -15.83 -2.03 18.41
N ARG A 89 -15.83 -2.35 19.71
CA ARG A 89 -15.57 -3.71 20.23
C ARG A 89 -16.81 -4.59 20.34
N ASN A 90 -18.00 -4.04 20.08
CA ASN A 90 -19.26 -4.76 20.16
C ASN A 90 -19.71 -5.20 18.75
N ASP A 91 -19.98 -6.49 18.61
CA ASP A 91 -20.32 -7.21 17.38
C ASP A 91 -21.76 -6.90 16.87
N GLY A 92 -22.19 -5.64 16.98
CA GLY A 92 -23.55 -5.19 16.65
C GLY A 92 -23.59 -4.46 15.32
N GLY A 93 -23.65 -5.20 14.22
CA GLY A 93 -23.87 -4.67 12.87
C GLY A 93 -22.57 -4.40 12.13
N ALA A 94 -22.16 -5.36 11.29
CA ALA A 94 -21.00 -5.23 10.41
C ALA A 94 -21.27 -4.15 9.35
N VAL A 95 -21.04 -2.89 9.70
CA VAL A 95 -20.74 -1.85 8.71
C VAL A 95 -19.40 -2.27 8.11
N VAL A 96 -19.41 -2.73 6.86
CA VAL A 96 -18.19 -3.04 6.11
C VAL A 96 -17.45 -1.72 5.88
N LYS A 97 -16.67 -1.31 6.88
CA LYS A 97 -15.86 -0.11 6.85
C LYS A 97 -14.58 -0.46 6.08
N GLY A 98 -14.60 -0.23 4.78
CA GLY A 98 -13.41 -0.33 3.95
C GLY A 98 -12.44 0.79 4.32
N ILE A 99 -11.25 0.43 4.82
CA ILE A 99 -10.16 1.38 5.04
C ILE A 99 -9.27 1.31 3.80
N ILE A 100 -9.34 2.33 2.95
CA ILE A 100 -8.41 2.48 1.82
C ILE A 100 -7.29 3.42 2.27
N PRO A 101 -6.04 2.96 2.37
CA PRO A 101 -4.91 3.82 2.70
C PRO A 101 -4.70 4.83 1.56
N VAL A 102 -4.84 6.11 1.84
CA VAL A 102 -4.71 7.18 0.85
C VAL A 102 -3.26 7.65 0.82
N CYS A 103 -2.57 7.45 -0.30
CA CYS A 103 -1.24 8.05 -0.53
C CYS A 103 -1.20 8.70 -1.91
N PRO A 104 -0.33 9.71 -2.13
CA PRO A 104 -0.30 10.45 -3.39
C PRO A 104 -0.12 9.55 -4.62
N MET A 105 0.71 8.50 -4.50
CA MET A 105 0.96 7.56 -5.59
C MET A 105 -0.26 6.71 -5.92
N LEU A 106 -1.01 6.26 -4.91
CA LEU A 106 -2.23 5.48 -5.11
C LEU A 106 -3.33 6.35 -5.74
N CYS A 107 -3.47 7.59 -5.28
CA CYS A 107 -4.40 8.55 -5.87
C CYS A 107 -4.04 8.84 -7.33
N THR A 108 -2.75 9.06 -7.66
CA THR A 108 -2.30 9.22 -9.04
C THR A 108 -2.66 7.99 -9.88
N LEU A 109 -2.44 6.78 -9.36
CA LEU A 109 -2.81 5.55 -10.06
C LEU A 109 -4.33 5.49 -10.34
N LEU A 110 -5.16 5.72 -9.31
CA LEU A 110 -6.61 5.73 -9.43
C LEU A 110 -7.12 6.78 -10.44
N ILE A 111 -6.58 8.01 -10.37
CA ILE A 111 -6.91 9.11 -11.29
C ILE A 111 -6.51 8.77 -12.72
N THR A 112 -5.36 8.13 -12.93
CA THR A 112 -4.91 7.72 -14.27
C THR A 112 -5.71 6.57 -14.85
N MET A 113 -6.12 5.62 -14.01
CA MET A 113 -6.74 4.40 -14.47
C MET A 113 -8.21 4.58 -14.83
N ALA A 114 -8.95 5.42 -14.10
CA ALA A 114 -10.36 5.71 -14.37
C ALA A 114 -10.68 6.17 -15.81
N PRO A 115 -10.00 7.18 -16.40
CA PRO A 115 -10.27 7.60 -17.78
C PRO A 115 -9.87 6.54 -18.81
N ILE A 116 -8.78 5.80 -18.59
CA ILE A 116 -8.36 4.69 -19.46
C ILE A 116 -9.46 3.63 -19.48
N PHE A 117 -9.98 3.26 -18.31
CA PHE A 117 -11.08 2.29 -18.22
C PHE A 117 -12.33 2.76 -18.97
N ARG A 118 -12.72 4.04 -18.87
CA ARG A 118 -13.86 4.59 -19.63
C ARG A 118 -13.63 4.51 -21.15
N GLU A 119 -12.44 4.85 -21.61
CA GLU A 119 -12.07 4.72 -23.03
C GLU A 119 -12.20 3.25 -23.48
N TRP A 120 -11.73 2.31 -22.67
CA TRP A 120 -11.79 0.87 -22.95
C TRP A 120 -13.22 0.32 -22.96
N GLN A 121 -14.05 0.71 -21.99
CA GLN A 121 -15.46 0.33 -21.95
C GLN A 121 -16.22 0.85 -23.17
N SER A 122 -15.89 2.05 -23.66
CA SER A 122 -16.50 2.62 -24.88
C SER A 122 -16.17 1.83 -26.16
N LYS A 123 -15.04 1.10 -26.16
CA LYS A 123 -14.64 0.21 -27.26
C LYS A 123 -15.31 -1.18 -27.18
N GLY A 124 -16.06 -1.48 -26.12
CA GLY A 124 -16.83 -2.72 -25.98
C GLY A 124 -16.09 -3.88 -25.32
N HIS A 125 -14.93 -3.64 -24.72
CA HIS A 125 -14.14 -4.66 -24.02
C HIS A 125 -14.55 -4.78 -22.55
N THR A 126 -14.61 -6.01 -22.04
CA THR A 126 -14.87 -6.31 -20.61
C THR A 126 -13.58 -6.68 -19.90
N LEU A 127 -13.14 -5.84 -18.96
CA LEU A 127 -12.01 -6.14 -18.07
C LEU A 127 -12.42 -7.07 -16.91
N SER A 128 -11.41 -7.69 -16.30
CA SER A 128 -11.55 -8.45 -15.05
C SER A 128 -12.16 -7.60 -13.91
N GLU A 129 -12.95 -8.26 -13.05
CA GLU A 129 -13.65 -7.67 -11.90
C GLU A 129 -12.70 -6.88 -10.97
N LYS A 130 -11.44 -7.31 -10.87
CA LYS A 130 -10.41 -6.62 -10.07
C LYS A 130 -10.17 -5.20 -10.58
N TYR A 131 -9.90 -5.05 -11.89
CA TYR A 131 -9.64 -3.74 -12.49
C TYR A 131 -10.87 -2.84 -12.47
N LEU A 132 -12.06 -3.44 -12.64
CA LEU A 132 -13.33 -2.74 -12.55
C LEU A 132 -13.50 -2.10 -11.16
N ASN A 133 -13.26 -2.86 -10.08
CA ASN A 133 -13.36 -2.34 -8.72
C ASN A 133 -12.38 -1.19 -8.47
N TRP A 134 -11.14 -1.30 -8.93
CA TRP A 134 -10.16 -0.23 -8.78
C TRP A 134 -10.54 1.03 -9.59
N ALA A 135 -11.07 0.87 -10.80
CA ALA A 135 -11.50 2.00 -11.64
C ALA A 135 -12.70 2.73 -11.02
N LEU A 136 -13.71 1.98 -10.57
CA LEU A 136 -14.89 2.51 -9.89
C LEU A 136 -14.52 3.26 -8.60
N ASN A 137 -13.57 2.73 -7.82
CA ASN A 137 -13.06 3.42 -6.64
C ASN A 137 -12.36 4.74 -7.00
N GLY A 138 -11.64 4.80 -8.12
CA GLY A 138 -11.02 6.02 -8.62
C GLY A 138 -12.05 7.07 -9.03
N GLU A 139 -13.11 6.66 -9.73
CA GLU A 139 -14.22 7.56 -10.09
C GLU A 139 -14.97 8.06 -8.85
N TYR A 140 -15.31 7.15 -7.92
CA TYR A 140 -15.96 7.50 -6.67
C TYR A 140 -15.15 8.51 -5.87
N LEU A 141 -13.84 8.29 -5.73
CA LEU A 141 -12.96 9.19 -5.01
C LEU A 141 -12.90 10.58 -5.67
N THR A 142 -12.84 10.62 -7.01
CA THR A 142 -12.83 11.87 -7.78
C THR A 142 -14.15 12.64 -7.58
N HIS A 143 -15.30 11.95 -7.63
CA HIS A 143 -16.60 12.55 -7.41
C HIS A 143 -16.80 13.02 -5.97
N ALA A 144 -16.41 12.22 -4.98
CA ALA A 144 -16.51 12.57 -3.57
C ALA A 144 -15.71 13.83 -3.25
N ILE A 145 -14.52 13.99 -3.84
CA ILE A 145 -13.68 15.17 -3.62
C ILE A 145 -14.26 16.38 -4.36
N ALA A 146 -14.74 16.22 -5.59
CA ALA A 146 -15.39 17.32 -6.31
C ALA A 146 -16.63 17.86 -5.57
N LEU A 147 -17.41 16.99 -4.94
CA LEU A 147 -18.57 17.38 -4.12
C LEU A 147 -18.14 18.01 -2.78
N TYR A 148 -17.06 17.51 -2.16
CA TYR A 148 -16.45 18.13 -0.98
C TYR A 148 -15.95 19.56 -1.27
N GLU A 149 -15.29 19.78 -2.41
CA GLU A 149 -14.80 21.10 -2.81
C GLU A 149 -15.92 22.10 -3.11
N ARG A 150 -17.10 21.61 -3.52
CA ARG A 150 -18.31 22.42 -3.68
C ARG A 150 -19.03 22.70 -2.36
N GLY A 151 -18.57 22.11 -1.26
CA GLY A 151 -19.21 22.22 0.06
C GLY A 151 -20.50 21.42 0.18
N GLU A 152 -20.75 20.46 -0.71
CA GLU A 152 -22.00 19.67 -0.73
C GLU A 152 -21.96 18.50 0.26
N ILE A 153 -20.77 18.10 0.73
CA ILE A 153 -20.57 17.01 1.69
C ILE A 153 -19.40 17.29 2.64
N GLU A 154 -19.57 16.99 3.92
CA GLU A 154 -18.53 17.09 4.97
C GLU A 154 -17.82 15.75 5.27
N VAL A 155 -18.02 14.73 4.43
CA VAL A 155 -17.61 13.34 4.73
C VAL A 155 -16.10 13.08 4.51
N VAL A 156 -15.40 14.00 3.84
CA VAL A 156 -13.97 13.85 3.51
C VAL A 156 -13.12 14.68 4.47
N SER A 157 -12.09 14.07 5.07
CA SER A 157 -11.09 14.80 5.86
C SER A 157 -10.27 15.74 4.97
N GLU A 158 -9.98 16.95 5.45
CA GLU A 158 -9.12 17.91 4.74
C GLU A 158 -7.74 17.33 4.43
N GLU A 159 -7.23 16.43 5.27
CA GLU A 159 -5.94 15.76 5.04
C GLU A 159 -6.01 14.89 3.78
N VAL A 160 -7.10 14.14 3.61
CA VAL A 160 -7.34 13.27 2.44
C VAL A 160 -7.54 14.10 1.18
N ALA A 161 -8.32 15.18 1.27
CA ALA A 161 -8.48 16.14 0.18
C ALA A 161 -7.13 16.75 -0.23
N SER A 162 -6.28 17.10 0.74
CA SER A 162 -4.95 17.65 0.48
C SER A 162 -4.00 16.66 -0.21
N ILE A 163 -4.13 15.36 0.09
CA ILE A 163 -3.33 14.30 -0.56
C ILE A 163 -3.76 14.18 -2.01
N PHE A 164 -5.07 14.15 -2.27
CA PHE A 164 -5.60 14.02 -3.63
C PHE A 164 -5.31 15.25 -4.50
N ARG A 165 -5.34 16.47 -3.93
CA ARG A 165 -4.94 17.70 -4.64
C ARG A 165 -3.49 17.67 -5.15
N LYS A 166 -2.62 16.87 -4.53
CA LYS A 166 -1.22 16.69 -4.95
C LYS A 166 -1.05 15.61 -6.00
N SER A 167 -2.11 14.88 -6.30
CA SER A 167 -2.10 13.76 -7.23
C SER A 167 -2.67 14.18 -8.56
N ASP A 168 -1.84 14.09 -9.59
CA ASP A 168 -2.22 14.41 -10.95
C ASP A 168 -2.21 13.17 -11.84
N TYR A 169 -2.86 13.30 -13.00
CA TYR A 169 -2.77 12.32 -14.07
C TYR A 169 -1.33 12.20 -14.58
N SER A 170 -0.78 10.98 -14.52
CA SER A 170 0.56 10.64 -14.99
C SER A 170 0.51 10.02 -16.40
N ILE A 171 1.08 10.73 -17.38
CA ILE A 171 1.20 10.27 -18.78
C ILE A 171 2.07 8.99 -18.89
N PRO A 172 3.24 8.89 -18.23
CA PRO A 172 4.04 7.67 -18.29
C PRO A 172 3.31 6.44 -17.74
N LEU A 173 2.55 6.63 -16.65
CA LEU A 173 1.77 5.55 -16.04
C LEU A 173 0.63 5.11 -16.96
N ALA A 174 -0.05 6.05 -17.62
CA ALA A 174 -1.09 5.75 -18.58
C ALA A 174 -0.60 4.94 -19.78
N ALA A 175 0.58 5.28 -20.32
CA ALA A 175 1.19 4.50 -21.39
C ALA A 175 1.47 3.06 -20.95
N LYS A 176 2.02 2.88 -19.74
CA LYS A 176 2.30 1.54 -19.18
C LYS A 176 1.03 0.74 -18.90
N LEU A 177 -0.02 1.37 -18.38
CA LEU A 177 -1.30 0.72 -18.12
C LEU A 177 -1.98 0.27 -19.41
N ARG A 178 -1.90 1.05 -20.49
CA ARG A 178 -2.44 0.65 -21.80
C ARG A 178 -1.75 -0.59 -22.35
N LEU A 179 -0.41 -0.62 -22.32
CA LEU A 179 0.36 -1.81 -22.72
C LEU A 179 -0.01 -3.03 -21.88
N MET A 180 -0.14 -2.86 -20.55
CA MET A 180 -0.48 -3.97 -19.65
C MET A 180 -1.88 -4.54 -19.90
N ILE A 181 -2.85 -3.70 -20.29
CA ILE A 181 -4.21 -4.14 -20.63
C ILE A 181 -4.21 -4.86 -21.99
N GLU A 182 -3.41 -4.39 -22.96
CA GLU A 182 -3.24 -5.04 -24.26
C GLU A 182 -2.58 -6.44 -24.13
N ASP A 183 -1.55 -6.57 -23.27
CA ASP A 183 -0.88 -7.84 -23.00
C ASP A 183 -1.80 -8.87 -22.28
N ASP A 184 -2.68 -8.41 -21.37
CA ASP A 184 -3.67 -9.28 -20.70
C ASP A 184 -4.73 -9.83 -21.69
N GLU A 185 -5.03 -9.12 -22.78
CA GLU A 185 -5.92 -9.61 -23.85
C GLU A 185 -5.24 -10.66 -24.75
N GLU A 186 -3.96 -10.50 -25.10
CA GLU A 186 -3.23 -11.55 -25.83
C GLU A 186 -3.05 -12.81 -24.98
N GLY A 187 -2.86 -12.66 -23.66
CA GLY A 187 -2.82 -13.79 -22.73
C GLY A 187 -4.14 -14.57 -22.62
N LEU A 188 -5.29 -13.94 -22.88
CA LEU A 188 -6.62 -14.58 -22.89
C LEU A 188 -6.99 -15.21 -24.24
N LEU A 189 -6.30 -14.89 -25.33
CA LEU A 189 -6.47 -15.56 -26.62
C LEU A 189 -5.66 -16.86 -26.74
N TYR A 190 -4.71 -17.08 -25.81
CA TYR A 190 -3.85 -18.27 -25.76
C TYR A 190 -4.04 -19.15 -24.52
N ALA A 191 -5.10 -18.93 -23.72
CA ALA A 191 -5.53 -19.78 -22.61
C ALA A 191 -6.86 -20.48 -22.94
#